data_AF-A0A3M0Z7F6-F1
#
_entry.id   AF-A0A3M0Z7F6-F1
#
_cell.length_a   1.000
_cell.length_b   1.000
_cell.length_c   1.000
_cell.angle_alpha   90.00
_cell.angle_beta   90.00
_cell.angle_gamma   90.00
#
_symmetry.space_group_name_H-M   'P 1'
#
loop_
_entity.id
_entity.type
_entity.pdbx_description
1 polymer ?
#
loop_
_entity_poly.entity_id
_entity_poly.type
_entity_poly.pdbx_seq_one_letter_code
_entity_poly.pdbx_strand_id
1 'polypeptide(L)'
;MTPELQLALGKAGALAAMAFAAMGSGLGTGAAGCSAVGAWKRCFLQKKPAPFQLAVFVGAPLSQTIYGMIIMLIINALLGDKANLANWPLYLFGGITAGIAMG
;
A
#
# COMPACT_ATOMS: atom_id res chain seq x y z
N MET A 1 4.21 21.24 22.06
CA MET A 1 3.17 20.84 21.09
C MET A 1 2.05 20.19 21.88
N THR A 2 0.77 20.48 21.60
CA THR A 2 -0.33 19.91 22.40
C THR A 2 -0.48 18.41 22.12
N PRO A 3 -0.86 17.59 23.12
CA PRO A 3 -1.04 16.14 22.94
C PRO A 3 -2.03 15.78 21.82
N GLU A 4 -3.05 16.61 21.62
CA GLU A 4 -4.07 16.44 20.57
C GLU A 4 -3.44 16.59 19.18
N LEU A 5 -2.55 17.56 19.00
CA LEU A 5 -1.85 17.77 17.73
C LEU A 5 -0.86 16.64 17.44
N GLN A 6 -0.15 16.15 18.46
CA GLN A 6 0.75 15.00 18.31
C GLN A 6 -0.01 13.74 17.87
N LEU A 7 -1.16 13.48 18.48
CA LEU A 7 -2.03 12.37 18.10
C LEU A 7 -2.54 12.53 16.66
N ALA A 8 -2.97 13.73 16.27
CA ALA A 8 -3.45 14.01 14.93
C ALA A 8 -2.36 13.78 13.87
N LEU A 9 -1.13 14.25 14.12
CA LEU A 9 -0.01 14.06 13.21
C LEU A 9 0.44 12.60 13.12
N GLY A 10 0.43 11.87 14.24
CA GLY A 10 0.68 10.42 14.22
C GLY A 10 -0.36 9.65 13.40
N LYS A 11 -1.65 9.98 13.56
CA LYS A 11 -2.73 9.41 12.75
C LYS A 11 -2.61 9.76 11.27
N ALA A 12 -2.16 10.98 10.95
CA ALA A 12 -1.87 11.37 9.57
C ALA A 12 -0.78 10.47 8.95
N GLY A 13 0.26 10.11 9.72
CA GLY A 13 1.26 9.12 9.31
C GLY A 13 0.67 7.74 9.02
N ALA A 14 -0.18 7.24 9.92
CA ALA A 14 -0.87 5.96 9.74
C ALA A 14 -1.70 5.93 8.45
N LEU A 15 -2.48 6.99 8.20
CA LEU A 15 -3.29 7.13 6.99
C LEU A 15 -2.42 7.30 5.73
N ALA A 16 -1.33 8.05 5.82
CA ALA A 16 -0.40 8.20 4.70
C ALA A 16 0.21 6.85 4.27
N ALA A 17 0.61 6.02 5.23
CA ALA A 17 1.14 4.68 4.95
C ALA A 17 0.16 3.83 4.13
N MET A 18 -1.12 3.83 4.54
CA MET A 18 -2.17 3.10 3.84
C MET A 18 -2.49 3.71 2.46
N ALA A 19 -2.57 5.04 2.38
CA ALA A 19 -2.95 5.75 1.16
C ALA A 19 -1.92 5.56 0.04
N PHE A 20 -0.63 5.76 0.33
CA PHE A 20 0.42 5.57 -0.68
C PHE A 20 0.54 4.11 -1.12
N ALA A 21 0.44 3.16 -0.19
CA ALA A 21 0.45 1.74 -0.52
C ALA A 21 -0.77 1.32 -1.38
N ALA A 22 -1.95 1.87 -1.09
CA ALA A 22 -3.15 1.62 -1.89
C ALA A 22 -3.05 2.22 -3.30
N MET A 23 -2.44 3.40 -3.45
CA MET A 23 -2.17 4.00 -4.76
C MET A 23 -1.24 3.13 -5.59
N GLY A 24 -0.12 2.67 -5.02
CA GLY A 24 0.80 1.74 -5.69
C GLY A 24 0.10 0.46 -6.13
N SER A 25 -0.70 -0.13 -5.23
CA SER A 25 -1.47 -1.35 -5.51
C SER A 25 -2.43 -1.18 -6.69
N GLY A 26 -3.17 -0.08 -6.70
CA GLY A 26 -4.10 0.24 -7.79
C GLY A 26 -3.40 0.46 -9.12
N LEU A 27 -2.30 1.23 -9.12
CA LEU A 27 -1.52 1.50 -10.34
C LEU A 27 -0.84 0.23 -10.87
N GLY A 28 -0.20 -0.54 -9.99
CA GLY A 28 0.48 -1.79 -10.33
C GLY A 28 -0.49 -2.84 -10.87
N THR A 29 -1.61 -3.07 -10.17
CA THR A 29 -2.64 -4.03 -10.61
C THR A 29 -3.27 -3.59 -11.94
N GLY A 30 -3.55 -2.28 -12.10
CA GLY A 30 -4.10 -1.73 -13.34
C GLY A 30 -3.16 -1.92 -14.54
N ALA A 31 -1.88 -1.56 -14.39
CA ALA A 31 -0.88 -1.71 -15.44
C ALA A 31 -0.62 -3.19 -15.81
N ALA A 32 -0.50 -4.05 -14.80
CA ALA A 32 -0.35 -5.48 -15.00
C ALA A 32 -1.58 -6.10 -15.69
N GLY A 33 -2.79 -5.69 -15.29
CA GLY A 33 -4.05 -6.17 -15.87
C GLY A 33 -4.18 -5.86 -17.35
N CYS A 34 -3.92 -4.61 -17.73
CA CYS A 34 -3.90 -4.19 -19.13
C CYS A 34 -2.89 -4.99 -19.96
N SER A 35 -1.71 -5.26 -19.40
CA SER A 35 -0.66 -6.04 -20.05
C SER A 35 -1.05 -7.52 -20.20
N ALA A 36 -1.67 -8.12 -19.18
CA ALA A 36 -2.14 -9.50 -19.19
C ALA A 36 -3.23 -9.72 -20.26
N VAL A 37 -4.22 -8.83 -20.33
CA VAL A 37 -5.28 -8.89 -21.36
C VAL A 37 -4.70 -8.76 -22.76
N GLY A 38 -3.74 -7.85 -22.96
CA GLY A 38 -3.04 -7.70 -24.24
C GLY A 38 -2.27 -8.96 -24.66
N ALA A 39 -1.58 -9.61 -23.71
CA ALA A 39 -0.87 -10.86 -23.95
C ALA A 39 -1.82 -12.01 -24.27
N TRP A 40 -2.93 -12.16 -23.53
CA TRP A 40 -3.95 -13.17 -23.82
C TRP A 40 -4.55 -13.03 -25.21
N LYS A 41 -4.85 -11.81 -25.66
CA LYS A 41 -5.32 -11.56 -27.03
C LYS A 41 -4.33 -12.12 -28.06
N ARG A 42 -3.02 -11.89 -27.88
CA ARG A 42 -1.98 -12.42 -28.79
C ARG A 42 -1.90 -13.95 -28.75
N CYS A 43 -2.02 -14.56 -27.57
CA CYS A 43 -2.05 -16.02 -27.44
C CYS A 43 -3.23 -16.62 -28.22
N PHE A 44 -4.43 -16.06 -28.07
CA PHE A 44 -5.61 -16.54 -28.78
C PHE A 44 -5.50 -16.38 -30.30
N LEU A 45 -4.92 -15.28 -30.80
CA LEU A 45 -4.64 -15.11 -32.23
C LEU A 45 -3.64 -16.16 -32.76
N GLN A 46 -2.72 -16.64 -31.92
CA GLN A 46 -1.76 -17.68 -32.26
C GLN A 46 -2.30 -19.11 -31.99
N LYS A 47 -3.59 -19.27 -31.65
CA LYS A 47 -4.19 -20.55 -31.22
C LYS A 47 -3.47 -21.20 -30.03
N LYS A 48 -2.87 -20.38 -29.16
CA LYS A 48 -2.23 -20.82 -27.91
C LYS A 48 -3.14 -20.52 -26.72
N PRO A 49 -3.19 -21.38 -25.69
CA PRO A 49 -3.95 -21.09 -24.48
C PRO A 49 -3.37 -19.88 -23.75
N ALA A 50 -4.25 -19.11 -23.10
CA ALA A 50 -3.89 -17.99 -22.26
C ALA A 50 -3.19 -18.50 -20.98
N PRO A 51 -1.95 -18.05 -20.68
CA PRO A 51 -1.25 -18.49 -19.47
C PRO A 51 -1.90 -17.91 -18.22
N PHE A 52 -2.29 -18.79 -17.29
CA PHE A 52 -2.83 -18.43 -15.98
C PHE A 52 -1.82 -17.63 -15.13
N GLN A 53 -0.52 -17.85 -15.33
CA GLN A 53 0.55 -17.14 -14.64
C GLN A 53 0.42 -15.60 -14.74
N LEU A 54 -0.14 -15.09 -15.84
CA LEU A 54 -0.38 -13.65 -16.00
C LEU A 54 -1.37 -13.12 -14.95
N ALA A 55 -2.40 -13.89 -14.59
CA ALA A 55 -3.33 -13.50 -13.53
C ALA A 55 -2.64 -13.45 -12.15
N VAL A 56 -1.69 -14.36 -11.91
CA VAL A 56 -0.88 -14.36 -10.68
C VAL A 56 -0.03 -13.07 -10.59
N PHE A 57 0.58 -12.65 -11.70
CA PHE A 57 1.36 -11.40 -11.73
C PHE A 57 0.50 -10.14 -11.59
N VAL A 58 -0.74 -10.17 -12.05
CA VAL A 58 -1.72 -9.09 -11.78
C VAL A 58 -2.04 -9.00 -10.29
N GLY A 59 -2.03 -10.13 -9.57
CA GLY A 59 -2.30 -10.17 -8.14
C GLY A 59 -1.13 -9.75 -7.25
N ALA A 60 0.12 -9.78 -7.75
CA ALA A 60 1.29 -9.48 -6.92
C ALA A 60 1.27 -8.07 -6.26
N PRO A 61 0.85 -6.99 -6.95
CA PRO A 61 0.75 -5.65 -6.36
C PRO A 61 -0.32 -5.51 -5.27
N LEU A 62 -1.32 -6.38 -5.22
CA LEU A 62 -2.39 -6.32 -4.20
C LEU A 62 -1.85 -6.40 -2.76
N SER A 63 -0.71 -7.06 -2.58
CA SER A 63 -0.03 -7.16 -1.29
C SER A 63 0.37 -5.81 -0.69
N GLN A 64 0.63 -4.78 -1.51
CA GLN A 64 1.02 -3.44 -1.04
C GLN A 64 -0.06 -2.86 -0.11
N THR A 65 -1.35 -2.98 -0.46
CA THR A 65 -2.47 -2.52 0.38
C THR A 65 -2.50 -3.23 1.74
N ILE A 66 -2.20 -4.54 1.77
CA ILE A 66 -2.19 -5.33 3.00
C ILE A 66 -1.06 -4.84 3.92
N TYR A 67 0.13 -4.62 3.38
CA TYR A 67 1.25 -4.10 4.17
C TYR A 67 0.99 -2.67 4.66
N GLY A 68 0.41 -1.80 3.83
CA GLY A 68 -0.01 -0.45 4.24
C GLY A 68 -1.01 -0.47 5.40
N MET A 69 -1.99 -1.38 5.35
CA MET A 69 -2.95 -1.59 6.44
C MET A 69 -2.27 -2.09 7.73
N ILE A 70 -1.32 -3.03 7.63
CA ILE A 70 -0.57 -3.52 8.81
C ILE A 70 0.19 -2.38 9.48
N ILE A 71 0.89 -1.54 8.71
CA ILE A 71 1.62 -0.39 9.26
C ILE A 71 0.67 0.61 9.91
N MET A 72 -0.46 0.91 9.29
CA MET A 72 -1.49 1.77 9.87
C MET A 72 -1.98 1.24 11.22
N LEU A 73 -2.26 -0.08 11.31
CA LEU A 73 -2.70 -0.72 12.55
C LEU A 73 -1.63 -0.65 13.65
N ILE A 74 -0.36 -0.88 13.29
CA ILE A 74 0.77 -0.77 14.24
C ILE A 74 0.91 0.66 14.76
N ILE A 75 0.91 1.67 13.88
CA ILE A 75 1.02 3.08 14.29
C ILE A 75 -0.16 3.47 15.19
N ASN A 76 -1.38 3.09 14.84
CA ASN A 76 -2.56 3.37 15.66
C ASN A 76 -2.49 2.69 17.04
N ALA A 77 -1.97 1.46 17.12
CA ALA A 77 -1.76 0.78 18.39
C ALA A 77 -0.74 1.51 19.28
N LEU A 78 0.38 1.97 18.70
CA LEU A 78 1.41 2.72 19.42
C LEU A 78 0.90 4.08 19.93
N LEU A 79 0.04 4.76 19.15
CA LEU A 79 -0.58 6.02 19.52
C LEU A 79 -1.63 5.90 20.65
N GLY A 80 -2.07 4.69 20.98
CA GLY A 80 -2.97 4.44 22.11
C GLY A 80 -2.32 4.70 23.47
N ASP A 81 -0.99 4.67 23.53
CA ASP A 81 -0.22 4.97 24.74
C ASP A 81 0.26 6.43 24.73
N LYS A 82 -0.09 7.18 25.78
CA LYS A 82 0.31 8.59 25.92
C LYS A 82 1.82 8.78 26.01
N ALA A 83 2.57 7.79 26.49
CA ALA A 83 4.02 7.86 26.55
C ALA A 83 4.66 7.92 25.14
N ASN A 84 3.97 7.36 24.14
CA ASN A 84 4.46 7.28 22.76
C ASN A 84 4.09 8.51 21.91
N LEU A 85 3.20 9.39 22.38
CA LEU A 85 2.79 10.60 21.65
C LEU A 85 3.97 11.52 21.30
N ALA A 86 5.02 11.54 22.13
CA ALA A 86 6.23 12.31 21.86
C ALA A 86 6.95 11.87 20.56
N ASN A 87 6.77 10.61 20.16
CA ASN A 87 7.37 10.01 18.95
C ASN A 87 6.53 10.26 17.68
N TRP A 88 5.54 11.17 17.72
CA TRP A 88 4.72 11.51 16.56
C TRP A 88 5.48 11.82 15.25
N PRO A 89 6.69 12.44 15.24
CA PRO A 89 7.40 12.69 13.98
C PRO A 89 7.81 11.37 13.31
N LEU A 90 8.19 10.37 14.10
CA LEU A 90 8.54 9.04 13.60
C LEU A 90 7.31 8.38 12.96
N TYR A 91 6.13 8.50 13.56
CA TYR A 91 4.91 7.95 13.00
C TYR A 91 4.49 8.66 11.71
N LEU A 92 4.63 9.99 11.65
CA LEU A 92 4.32 10.77 10.46
C LEU A 92 5.26 10.44 9.30
N PHE A 93 6.57 10.67 9.49
CA PHE A 93 7.56 10.47 8.43
C PHE A 93 7.78 8.98 8.13
N GLY A 94 7.76 8.12 9.15
CA GLY A 94 7.82 6.67 8.98
C GLY A 94 6.62 6.15 8.19
N GLY A 95 5.42 6.64 8.47
CA GLY A 95 4.22 6.29 7.70
C GLY A 95 4.29 6.73 6.24
N ILE A 96 4.69 7.97 5.98
CA ILE A 96 4.85 8.51 4.60
C ILE A 96 5.92 7.71 3.83
N THR A 97 7.11 7.55 4.41
CA THR A 97 8.23 6.87 3.74
C THR A 97 7.95 5.40 3.51
N ALA A 98 7.36 4.69 4.48
CA ALA A 98 6.96 3.30 4.29
C ALA A 98 5.88 3.16 3.22
N GLY A 99 4.87 4.04 3.23
CA GLY A 99 3.82 4.05 2.21
C GLY A 99 4.37 4.26 0.80
N ILE A 100 5.26 5.23 0.61
CA ILE A 100 5.90 5.53 -0.69
C ILE A 100 6.86 4.41 -1.11
N ALA A 101 7.63 3.82 -0.17
CA ALA A 101 8.55 2.75 -0.50
C ALA A 101 7.85 1.45 -0.91
N MET A 102 6.65 1.20 -0.36
CA MET A 102 5.84 0.04 -0.72
C MET A 102 5.02 0.24 -1.98
N GLY A 103 4.46 1.43 -2.17
CA GLY A 103 3.57 1.74 -3.30
C GLY A 103 4.30 1.85 -4.62
#